data_AF-A0A536SSJ6-F1
#
_entry.id   AF-A0A536SSJ6-F1
#
_cell.length_a   1.000
_cell.length_b   1.000
_cell.length_c   1.000
_cell.angle_alpha   90.00
_cell.angle_beta   90.00
_cell.angle_gamma   90.00
#
_symmetry.space_group_name_H-M   'P 1'
#
loop_
_entity.id
_entity.type
_entity.pdbx_description
1 polymer ?
#
loop_
_entity_poly.entity_id
_entity_poly.type
_entity_poly.pdbx_seq_one_letter_code
_entity_poly.pdbx_strand_id
1 'polypeptide(L)'
;MSPGRWRRLAAIAVIAAVLAYVAVPYLRAASLFVRAAHVGGRVEQFAAEHAHAVMVMPRRTIPTRSGEVPARFYRPDGSISRSVLLIPGIHSMGIDEPRLTALAKDLAGSGVMVMTMALPDLQHYQLTVRSTDVIED
;
A
#
# COMPACT_ATOMS: atom_id res chain seq x y z
N MET A 1 44.67 -22.55 -4.94
CA MET A 1 43.75 -21.66 -5.71
C MET A 1 44.50 -20.39 -6.06
N SER A 2 44.57 -20.00 -7.34
CA SER A 2 45.36 -18.83 -7.74
C SER A 2 44.72 -17.53 -7.23
N PRO A 3 45.51 -16.55 -6.74
CA PRO A 3 45.00 -15.30 -6.15
C PRO A 3 44.12 -14.47 -7.10
N GLY A 4 44.23 -14.68 -8.42
CA GLY A 4 43.38 -14.05 -9.42
C GLY A 4 41.94 -14.57 -9.46
N ARG A 5 41.69 -15.85 -9.12
CA ARG A 5 40.31 -16.41 -9.10
C ARG A 5 39.50 -15.87 -7.93
N TRP A 6 40.11 -15.73 -6.76
CA TRP A 6 39.45 -15.18 -5.57
C TRP A 6 39.02 -13.72 -5.77
N ARG A 7 39.91 -12.88 -6.34
CA ARG A 7 39.60 -11.47 -6.62
C ARG A 7 38.44 -11.32 -7.62
N ARG A 8 38.38 -12.19 -8.64
CA ARG A 8 37.27 -12.20 -9.61
C ARG A 8 35.95 -12.64 -8.97
N LEU A 9 35.96 -13.67 -8.14
CA LEU A 9 34.76 -14.12 -7.42
C LEU A 9 34.25 -13.05 -6.45
N ALA A 10 35.16 -12.38 -5.72
CA ALA A 10 34.81 -11.28 -4.84
C ALA A 10 34.20 -10.10 -5.62
N ALA A 11 34.78 -9.74 -6.77
CA ALA A 11 34.23 -8.69 -7.63
C ALA A 11 32.82 -9.03 -8.15
N ILE A 12 32.61 -10.28 -8.59
CA ILE A 12 31.29 -10.76 -9.05
C ILE A 12 30.28 -10.72 -7.91
N ALA A 13 30.65 -11.18 -6.71
CA ALA A 13 29.77 -11.16 -5.54
C ALA A 13 29.36 -9.73 -5.15
N VAL A 14 30.30 -8.77 -5.18
CA VAL A 14 30.02 -7.36 -4.91
C VAL A 14 29.09 -6.77 -5.97
N ILE A 15 29.35 -7.04 -7.26
CA ILE A 15 28.48 -6.56 -8.36
C ILE A 15 27.08 -7.15 -8.21
N ALA A 16 26.95 -8.44 -7.91
CA ALA A 16 25.67 -9.08 -7.67
C ALA A 16 24.93 -8.48 -6.45
N ALA A 17 25.65 -8.20 -5.36
CA ALA A 17 25.07 -7.56 -4.17
C ALA A 17 24.59 -6.13 -4.46
N VAL A 18 25.36 -5.34 -5.22
CA VAL A 18 24.97 -3.99 -5.64
C VAL A 18 23.75 -4.04 -6.56
N LEU A 19 23.74 -4.93 -7.55
CA LEU A 19 22.59 -5.11 -8.44
C LEU A 19 21.35 -5.53 -7.65
N ALA A 20 21.48 -6.45 -6.70
CA ALA A 20 20.38 -6.85 -5.84
C ALA A 20 19.86 -5.67 -5.01
N TYR A 21 20.76 -4.91 -4.37
CA TYR A 21 20.39 -3.72 -3.59
C TYR A 21 19.63 -2.68 -4.42
N VAL A 22 20.09 -2.41 -5.65
CA VAL A 22 19.43 -1.47 -6.57
C VAL A 22 18.11 -2.03 -7.10
N ALA A 23 18.00 -3.33 -7.34
CA ALA A 23 16.81 -3.97 -7.91
C ALA A 23 15.66 -4.16 -6.91
N VAL A 24 15.96 -4.39 -5.62
CA VAL A 24 14.96 -4.61 -4.57
C VAL A 24 13.81 -3.59 -4.56
N PRO A 25 14.02 -2.26 -4.62
CA PRO A 25 12.92 -1.29 -4.65
C PRO A 25 12.02 -1.43 -5.90
N TYR A 26 12.59 -1.74 -7.07
CA TYR A 26 11.82 -1.95 -8.30
C TYR A 26 10.98 -3.22 -8.23
N LEU A 27 11.52 -4.30 -7.64
CA LEU A 27 10.78 -5.54 -7.42
C LEU A 27 9.60 -5.33 -6.48
N ARG A 28 9.76 -4.50 -5.43
CA ARG A 28 8.65 -4.11 -4.53
C ARG A 28 7.56 -3.33 -5.28
N ALA A 29 7.96 -2.34 -6.09
CA ALA A 29 7.01 -1.57 -6.89
C ALA A 29 6.26 -2.48 -7.90
N ALA A 30 6.97 -3.35 -8.61
CA ALA A 30 6.38 -4.31 -9.53
C ALA A 30 5.38 -5.26 -8.84
N SER A 31 5.68 -5.70 -7.61
CA SER A 31 4.78 -6.55 -6.82
C SER A 31 3.46 -5.85 -6.48
N LEU A 32 3.50 -4.52 -6.28
CA LEU A 32 2.31 -3.73 -6.02
C LEU A 32 1.43 -3.63 -7.27
N PHE A 33 2.02 -3.47 -8.45
CA PHE A 33 1.28 -3.49 -9.72
C PHE A 33 0.65 -4.85 -10.01
N VAL A 34 1.38 -5.96 -9.80
CA VAL A 34 0.85 -7.32 -9.98
C VAL A 34 -0.36 -7.56 -9.09
N ARG A 35 -0.29 -7.14 -7.82
CA ARG A 35 -1.37 -7.27 -6.84
C ARG A 35 -2.58 -6.39 -7.20
N ALA A 36 -2.33 -5.11 -7.50
CA ALA A 36 -3.39 -4.18 -7.91
C ALA A 36 -4.10 -4.60 -9.21
N ALA A 37 -3.38 -5.26 -10.12
CA ALA A 37 -3.90 -5.70 -11.41
C ALA A 37 -4.55 -7.11 -11.38
N HIS A 38 -4.58 -7.81 -10.24
CA HIS A 38 -5.10 -9.19 -10.13
C HIS A 38 -4.54 -10.12 -11.22
N VAL A 39 -3.25 -10.00 -11.54
CA VAL A 39 -2.58 -10.88 -12.51
C VAL A 39 -2.33 -12.22 -11.80
N GLY A 40 -3.34 -13.08 -11.82
CA GLY A 40 -3.33 -14.36 -11.11
C GLY A 40 -2.16 -15.26 -11.51
N GLY A 41 -1.69 -16.08 -10.56
CA GLY A 41 -0.71 -17.14 -10.80
C GLY A 41 0.43 -17.21 -9.76
N ARG A 42 1.56 -17.83 -10.16
CA ARG A 42 2.72 -18.11 -9.28
C ARG A 42 3.39 -16.86 -8.67
N VAL A 43 3.19 -15.69 -9.28
CA VAL A 43 3.74 -14.41 -8.80
C VAL A 43 2.89 -13.82 -7.67
N GLU A 44 1.57 -13.99 -7.72
CA GLU A 44 0.65 -13.60 -6.66
C GLU A 44 0.90 -14.42 -5.38
N GLN A 45 1.16 -15.73 -5.51
CA GLN A 45 1.56 -16.59 -4.39
C GLN A 45 2.87 -16.15 -3.74
N PHE A 46 3.91 -15.84 -4.53
CA PHE A 46 5.19 -15.36 -3.99
C PHE A 46 5.04 -13.99 -3.28
N ALA A 47 4.19 -13.11 -3.82
CA ALA A 47 3.89 -11.83 -3.21
C ALA A 47 3.02 -11.97 -1.94
N ALA A 48 2.13 -12.97 -1.88
CA ALA A 48 1.34 -13.29 -0.70
C ALA A 48 2.19 -13.90 0.42
N GLU A 49 3.17 -14.75 0.08
CA GLU A 49 4.13 -15.34 1.04
C GLU A 49 5.02 -14.29 1.73
N HIS A 50 5.27 -13.15 1.06
CA HIS A 50 6.06 -12.04 1.60
C HIS A 50 5.19 -10.86 2.10
N ALA A 51 3.87 -11.03 2.15
CA ALA A 51 2.98 -9.98 2.63
C ALA A 51 2.97 -9.91 4.17
N HIS A 52 2.94 -8.69 4.69
CA HIS A 52 2.68 -8.47 6.11
C HIS A 52 1.22 -8.82 6.42
N ALA A 53 0.98 -9.46 7.57
CA ALA A 53 -0.37 -9.55 8.10
C ALA A 53 -0.91 -8.13 8.36
N VAL A 54 -2.19 -7.91 8.06
CA VAL A 54 -2.83 -6.59 8.13
C VAL A 54 -3.89 -6.60 9.23
N MET A 55 -3.69 -5.75 10.24
CA MET A 55 -4.68 -5.46 11.25
C MET A 55 -5.61 -4.34 10.74
N VAL A 56 -6.88 -4.69 10.53
CA VAL A 56 -7.94 -3.72 10.23
C VAL A 56 -8.49 -3.17 11.54
N MET A 57 -8.30 -1.88 11.77
CA MET A 57 -8.76 -1.23 12.99
C MET A 57 -10.27 -0.95 12.93
N PRO A 58 -10.95 -0.85 14.09
CA PRO A 58 -12.33 -0.39 14.14
C PRO A 58 -12.49 0.99 13.49
N ARG A 59 -13.70 1.26 12.97
CA ARG A 59 -14.06 2.57 12.42
C ARG A 59 -13.84 3.65 13.49
N ARG A 60 -13.21 4.74 13.09
CA ARG A 60 -13.00 5.95 13.90
C ARG A 60 -13.57 7.15 13.17
N THR A 61 -13.77 8.25 13.87
CA THR A 61 -14.02 9.54 13.24
C THR A 61 -12.78 10.41 13.35
N ILE A 62 -12.53 11.19 12.31
CA ILE A 62 -11.46 12.17 12.24
C ILE A 62 -12.11 13.55 12.23
N PRO A 63 -11.77 14.45 13.16
CA PRO A 63 -12.28 15.81 13.13
C PRO A 63 -11.69 16.57 11.94
N THR A 64 -12.55 17.20 11.15
CA THR A 64 -12.16 18.08 10.02
C THR A 64 -12.96 19.38 10.09
N ARG A 65 -12.58 20.40 9.31
CA ARG A 65 -13.32 21.67 9.22
C ARG A 65 -14.77 21.47 8.75
N SER A 66 -15.05 20.40 8.03
CA SER A 66 -16.40 20.04 7.55
C SER A 66 -17.16 19.10 8.51
N GLY A 67 -16.59 18.81 9.69
CA GLY A 67 -17.18 17.95 10.71
C GLY A 67 -16.43 16.62 10.90
N GLU A 68 -17.04 15.72 11.67
CA GLU A 68 -16.49 14.39 11.96
C GLU A 68 -16.62 13.48 10.74
N VAL A 69 -15.48 13.07 10.16
CA VAL A 69 -15.45 12.22 8.98
C VAL A 69 -15.07 10.80 9.37
N PRO A 70 -15.89 9.80 9.03
CA PRO A 70 -15.56 8.42 9.35
C PRO A 70 -14.34 7.93 8.58
N ALA A 71 -13.45 7.23 9.27
CA ALA A 71 -12.24 6.67 8.71
C ALA A 71 -11.95 5.26 9.25
N ARG A 72 -11.10 4.53 8.54
CA ARG A 72 -10.61 3.21 8.95
C ARG A 72 -9.13 3.07 8.64
N PHE A 73 -8.39 2.51 9.59
CA PHE A 73 -6.96 2.27 9.45
C PHE A 73 -6.68 0.80 9.16
N TYR A 74 -5.74 0.56 8.25
CA TYR A 74 -5.22 -0.75 7.87
C TYR A 74 -3.73 -0.73 8.17
N ARG A 75 -3.35 -1.43 9.24
CA ARG A 75 -2.00 -1.41 9.78
C ARG A 75 -1.27 -2.70 9.42
N PRO A 76 -0.11 -2.66 8.74
CA PRO A 76 0.76 -3.83 8.62
C PRO A 76 1.39 -4.20 9.95
N ASP A 77 1.60 -5.49 10.16
CA ASP A 77 2.43 -6.00 11.23
C ASP A 77 3.91 -5.63 11.01
N GLY A 78 4.58 -5.23 12.09
CA GLY A 78 5.97 -4.78 12.06
C GLY A 78 6.13 -3.27 11.85
N SER A 79 7.18 -2.86 11.13
CA SER A 79 7.53 -1.46 10.93
C SER A 79 6.74 -0.82 9.78
N ILE A 80 6.17 0.35 10.01
CA ILE A 80 5.51 1.16 8.98
C ILE A 80 6.57 1.91 8.17
N SER A 81 6.61 1.67 6.86
CA SER A 81 7.55 2.34 5.97
C SER A 81 7.05 3.69 5.45
N ARG A 82 5.72 3.84 5.32
CA ARG A 82 5.03 5.02 4.81
C ARG A 82 3.56 5.00 5.24
N SER A 83 2.90 6.14 5.22
CA SER A 83 1.44 6.25 5.38
C SER A 83 0.80 6.81 4.10
N VAL A 84 -0.39 6.32 3.77
CA VAL A 84 -1.19 6.76 2.62
C VAL A 84 -2.62 6.99 3.05
N LEU A 85 -3.19 8.12 2.62
CA LEU A 85 -4.62 8.38 2.66
C LEU A 85 -5.23 7.87 1.35
N LEU A 86 -6.19 6.95 1.46
CA LEU A 86 -6.89 6.36 0.33
C LEU A 86 -8.36 6.80 0.35
N ILE A 87 -8.75 7.56 -0.66
CA ILE A 87 -10.10 8.12 -0.79
C ILE A 87 -10.92 7.23 -1.72
N PRO A 88 -12.16 6.83 -1.33
CA PRO A 88 -13.05 6.09 -2.21
C PRO A 88 -13.37 6.90 -3.47
N GLY A 89 -13.65 6.21 -4.55
CA GLY A 89 -14.34 6.82 -5.68
C GLY A 89 -15.79 7.19 -5.33
N ILE A 90 -16.54 7.67 -6.32
CA ILE A 90 -17.97 7.94 -6.17
C ILE A 90 -18.72 6.62 -6.00
N HIS A 91 -19.19 6.33 -4.78
CA HIS A 91 -19.91 5.11 -4.46
C HIS A 91 -20.64 5.23 -3.12
N SER A 92 -21.90 4.81 -3.05
CA SER A 92 -22.74 4.89 -1.84
C SER A 92 -22.16 4.20 -0.60
N MET A 93 -21.48 3.06 -0.79
CA MET A 93 -20.81 2.31 0.29
C MET A 93 -19.59 3.02 0.92
N GLY A 94 -19.04 4.06 0.30
CA GLY A 94 -17.90 4.82 0.86
C GLY A 94 -16.72 3.94 1.28
N ILE A 95 -16.32 4.02 2.56
CA ILE A 95 -15.19 3.23 3.11
C ILE A 95 -15.47 1.73 3.21
N ASP A 96 -16.73 1.31 3.09
CA ASP A 96 -17.13 -0.09 3.13
C ASP A 96 -17.25 -0.69 1.72
N GLU A 97 -16.87 0.07 0.68
CA GLU A 97 -16.83 -0.43 -0.70
C GLU A 97 -15.83 -1.61 -0.81
N PRO A 98 -16.24 -2.77 -1.35
CA PRO A 98 -15.42 -3.98 -1.35
C PRO A 98 -14.08 -3.83 -2.06
N ARG A 99 -14.05 -3.11 -3.19
CA ARG A 99 -12.82 -2.91 -3.98
C ARG A 99 -11.85 -1.99 -3.26
N LEU A 100 -12.33 -0.90 -2.65
CA LEU A 100 -11.54 -0.04 -1.77
C LEU A 100 -10.94 -0.82 -0.59
N THR A 101 -11.75 -1.65 0.06
CA THR A 101 -11.31 -2.45 1.20
C THR A 101 -10.23 -3.47 0.78
N ALA A 102 -10.39 -4.10 -0.38
CA ALA A 102 -9.38 -5.00 -0.95
C ALA A 102 -8.07 -4.24 -1.24
N LEU A 103 -8.15 -3.10 -1.94
CA LEU A 103 -6.99 -2.27 -2.25
C LEU A 103 -6.27 -1.76 -0.99
N ALA A 104 -7.01 -1.34 0.04
CA ALA A 104 -6.45 -0.89 1.30
C ALA A 104 -5.68 -2.01 2.01
N LYS A 105 -6.21 -3.24 2.00
CA LYS A 105 -5.51 -4.42 2.55
C LYS A 105 -4.28 -4.78 1.72
N ASP A 106 -4.36 -4.72 0.40
CA ASP A 106 -3.25 -5.03 -0.50
C ASP A 106 -2.08 -4.04 -0.33
N LEU A 107 -2.38 -2.75 -0.25
CA LEU A 107 -1.41 -1.71 0.05
C LEU A 107 -0.84 -1.90 1.46
N ALA A 108 -1.68 -2.20 2.45
CA ALA A 108 -1.21 -2.43 3.80
C ALA A 108 -0.30 -3.66 3.90
N GLY A 109 -0.63 -4.76 3.22
CA GLY A 109 0.19 -5.96 3.16
C GLY A 109 1.58 -5.74 2.57
N SER A 110 1.80 -4.63 1.85
CA SER A 110 3.11 -4.21 1.34
C SER A 110 3.98 -3.44 2.36
N GLY A 111 3.50 -3.24 3.59
CA GLY A 111 4.21 -2.52 4.65
C GLY A 111 3.91 -1.02 4.73
N VAL A 112 2.77 -0.58 4.16
CA VAL A 112 2.29 0.81 4.18
C VAL A 112 1.12 0.95 5.16
N MET A 113 1.10 1.96 6.01
CA MET A 113 -0.10 2.29 6.78
C MET A 113 -1.14 2.93 5.85
N VAL A 114 -2.35 2.41 5.80
CA VAL A 114 -3.42 2.99 4.97
C VAL A 114 -4.54 3.51 5.85
N MET A 115 -4.95 4.75 5.63
CA MET A 115 -6.18 5.33 6.18
C MET A 115 -7.19 5.50 5.05
N THR A 116 -8.38 4.92 5.17
CA THR A 116 -9.51 5.25 4.29
C THR A 116 -10.44 6.25 4.96
N MET A 117 -11.04 7.16 4.19
CA MET A 117 -11.91 8.21 4.70
C MET A 117 -13.23 8.28 3.92
N ALA A 118 -14.35 8.38 4.63
CA ALA A 118 -15.70 8.35 4.09
C ALA A 118 -16.19 9.78 3.80
N LEU A 119 -15.73 10.37 2.70
CA LEU A 119 -16.19 11.69 2.28
C LEU A 119 -17.70 11.65 1.99
N PRO A 120 -18.53 12.46 2.68
CA PRO A 120 -19.99 12.41 2.52
C PRO A 120 -20.42 12.66 1.08
N ASP A 121 -19.82 13.63 0.39
CA ASP A 121 -20.22 14.02 -0.96
C ASP A 121 -20.06 12.87 -1.96
N LEU A 122 -18.96 12.11 -1.87
CA LEU A 122 -18.68 10.98 -2.75
C LEU A 122 -19.64 9.79 -2.53
N GLN A 123 -20.18 9.64 -1.32
CA GLN A 123 -21.24 8.66 -1.03
C GLN A 123 -22.59 9.07 -1.62
N HIS A 124 -22.82 10.38 -1.77
CA HIS A 124 -24.04 10.94 -2.35
C HIS A 124 -23.90 11.25 -3.85
N TYR A 125 -22.86 10.73 -4.51
CA TYR A 125 -22.60 10.95 -5.93
C TYR A 125 -22.39 12.42 -6.33
N GLN A 126 -21.80 13.20 -5.43
CA GLN A 126 -21.51 14.61 -5.64
C GLN A 126 -19.99 14.85 -5.68
N LEU A 127 -19.55 15.60 -6.70
CA LEU A 127 -18.19 16.13 -6.78
C LEU A 127 -18.22 17.59 -6.37
N THR A 128 -17.66 17.91 -5.21
CA THR A 128 -17.61 19.28 -4.69
C THR A 128 -16.19 19.61 -4.20
N VAL A 129 -15.90 20.91 -4.07
CA VAL A 129 -14.62 21.38 -3.51
C VAL A 129 -14.43 21.03 -2.03
N ARG A 130 -15.53 20.77 -1.30
CA ARG A 130 -15.49 20.39 0.12
C ARG A 130 -14.73 19.09 0.35
N SER A 131 -14.77 18.17 -0.62
CA SER A 131 -14.03 16.92 -0.54
C SER A 131 -12.51 17.15 -0.51
N THR A 132 -12.02 18.16 -1.24
CA THR A 132 -10.61 18.57 -1.21
C THR A 132 -10.24 19.22 0.12
N ASP A 133 -11.10 20.10 0.64
CA ASP A 133 -10.90 20.75 1.93
C ASP A 133 -10.74 19.75 3.09
N VAL A 134 -11.51 18.67 3.06
CA VAL A 134 -11.47 17.60 4.05
C VAL A 134 -10.23 16.72 3.94
N ILE A 135 -9.67 16.58 2.72
CA ILE A 135 -8.43 15.81 2.48
C ILE A 135 -7.20 16.59 2.95
N GLU A 136 -7.24 17.92 2.91
CA GLU A 136 -6.12 18.80 3.31
C GLU A 136 -5.97 18.94 4.84
N ASP A 137 -7.05 18.74 5.60
CA ASP A 137 -7.07 18.81 7.06
C ASP A 137 -6.25 17.69 7.74
#